data_AF-A0A6J8A1D9-F1
#
_entry.id   AF-A0A6J8A1D9-F1
#
_cell.length_a   1.000
_cell.length_b   1.000
_cell.length_c   1.000
_cell.angle_alpha   90.00
_cell.angle_beta   90.00
_cell.angle_gamma   90.00
#
_symmetry.space_group_name_H-M   'P 1'
#
loop_
_entity.id
_entity.type
_entity.pdbx_description
1 polymer ?
#
loop_
_entity_poly.entity_id
_entity_poly.type
_entity_poly.pdbx_seq_one_letter_code
_entity_poly.pdbx_strand_id
1 'polypeptide(L)'
;MHNACNEAIPNYNKSIRNKSTGKSLWNKNISEASKITKEKHALWKNGGAPKDKNNPLKSQLTTAKRLLRKAHRQAYASQREILANQIMTASSSDNKLFHKLLRTQRRLKRTRTFFICGPDYFYELSNPDYKQDFDYEKYELSSLQNTIIEKIEKGKAKIEPIREEEIHDAVKRLKNGKSSDIDGISVEHYKNAQTELLPLILHILYTVIEQLDIPQMLKGGIMTLVLKKNKDRQNPANYRGITVTKIFTKILQSVLKSRIDIKIHQIQNQLQRGFTEAIPMIFAAFLASEAIIQSNEDDQEVLLLTLDAEKGFLTNWNMRFYSTRSTTMALTVTRGSYSVICIEMSIRIKWDDLVSDKISVNQGIQQGAKLSTSLYKCYNNAILDSVTESG
;
A
#
# COMPACT_ATOMS: atom_id res chain seq x y z
N MET A 1 36.28 -21.94 6.41
CA MET A 1 35.73 -21.39 7.67
C MET A 1 36.05 -22.36 8.80
N HIS A 2 36.60 -21.84 9.90
CA HIS A 2 37.31 -22.54 10.98
C HIS A 2 36.42 -23.52 11.77
N ASN A 3 36.97 -24.68 12.15
CA ASN A 3 36.30 -25.74 12.93
C ASN A 3 35.79 -25.32 14.32
N ALA A 4 36.20 -24.15 14.82
CA ALA A 4 35.70 -23.56 16.06
C ALA A 4 34.25 -23.02 15.98
N CYS A 5 33.68 -22.87 14.77
CA CYS A 5 32.32 -22.37 14.60
C CYS A 5 31.24 -23.45 14.80
N ASN A 6 31.60 -24.74 14.75
CA ASN A 6 30.64 -25.84 14.90
C ASN A 6 30.30 -26.18 16.35
N GLU A 7 31.15 -25.83 17.31
CA GLU A 7 30.92 -26.11 18.74
C GLU A 7 30.01 -25.08 19.43
N ALA A 8 29.77 -23.91 18.81
CA ALA A 8 28.91 -22.86 19.35
C ALA A 8 27.43 -22.98 18.92
N ILE A 9 27.06 -24.02 18.16
CA ILE A 9 25.66 -24.23 17.73
C ILE A 9 24.97 -25.13 18.77
N PRO A 10 24.00 -24.61 19.55
CA PRO A 10 23.25 -25.44 20.48
C PRO A 10 22.52 -26.53 19.70
N ASN A 11 22.69 -27.79 20.12
CA ASN A 11 21.97 -28.95 19.59
C ASN A 11 20.46 -28.79 19.86
N TYR A 12 19.75 -28.08 18.99
CA TYR A 12 18.30 -28.05 19.01
C TYR A 12 17.76 -29.33 18.40
N ASN A 13 17.15 -30.12 19.29
CA ASN A 13 16.40 -31.35 19.05
C ASN A 13 15.73 -31.43 17.67
N LYS A 14 15.89 -32.61 17.05
CA LYS A 14 15.21 -33.13 15.86
C LYS A 14 13.93 -32.36 15.52
N SER A 15 13.89 -31.82 14.30
CA SER A 15 12.70 -31.33 13.60
C SER A 15 11.46 -32.16 13.92
N ILE A 16 10.68 -31.70 14.89
CA ILE A 16 9.31 -32.17 15.06
C ILE A 16 8.57 -31.53 13.89
N ARG A 17 8.25 -32.34 12.87
CA ARG A 17 7.26 -31.98 11.85
C ARG A 17 5.96 -31.65 12.59
N ASN A 18 5.75 -30.38 12.89
CA ASN A 18 4.47 -29.89 13.34
C ASN A 18 3.47 -30.21 12.23
N LYS A 19 2.63 -31.24 12.45
CA LYS A 19 1.39 -31.40 11.68
C LYS A 19 0.70 -30.05 11.73
N SER A 20 0.52 -29.43 10.57
CA SER A 20 -0.26 -28.20 10.46
C SER A 20 -1.62 -28.50 11.09
N THR A 21 -1.90 -27.96 12.27
CA THR A 21 -3.28 -27.79 12.75
C THR A 21 -3.85 -26.63 11.93
N GLY A 22 -4.09 -26.94 10.66
CA GLY A 22 -4.62 -26.08 9.63
C GLY A 22 -6.01 -26.57 9.30
N LYS A 23 -6.99 -25.69 9.58
CA LYS A 23 -8.45 -25.76 9.33
C LYS A 23 -9.29 -26.03 10.60
N SER A 24 -9.41 -25.04 11.49
CA SER A 24 -10.47 -25.04 12.51
C SER A 24 -11.73 -24.26 12.09
N LEU A 25 -11.72 -23.63 10.91
CA LEU A 25 -12.84 -22.80 10.45
C LEU A 25 -13.29 -23.22 9.06
N TRP A 26 -14.03 -24.32 9.00
CA TRP A 26 -14.62 -24.88 7.80
C TRP A 26 -16.13 -24.96 7.98
N ASN A 27 -16.88 -24.07 7.33
CA ASN A 27 -18.35 -24.04 7.38
C ASN A 27 -18.94 -24.41 6.02
N LYS A 28 -20.28 -24.55 5.96
CA LYS A 28 -21.02 -24.93 4.74
C LYS A 28 -20.67 -24.01 3.56
N ASN A 29 -20.63 -22.70 3.78
CA ASN A 29 -20.30 -21.70 2.75
C ASN A 29 -18.89 -21.87 2.18
N ILE A 30 -17.89 -22.17 3.03
CA ILE A 30 -16.52 -22.48 2.59
C ILE A 30 -16.50 -23.79 1.80
N SER A 31 -17.24 -24.80 2.26
CA SER A 31 -17.33 -26.10 1.59
C SER A 31 -17.90 -25.97 0.17
N GLU A 32 -19.03 -25.28 0.01
CA GLU A 32 -19.67 -25.01 -1.27
C GLU A 32 -18.77 -24.19 -2.19
N ALA A 33 -18.22 -23.07 -1.69
CA ALA A 33 -17.32 -22.24 -2.48
C ALA A 33 -16.02 -22.99 -2.87
N SER A 34 -15.55 -23.90 -2.01
CA SER A 34 -14.39 -24.76 -2.31
C SER A 34 -14.72 -25.79 -3.37
N LYS A 35 -15.92 -26.39 -3.35
CA LYS A 35 -16.39 -27.34 -4.36
C LYS A 35 -16.46 -26.66 -5.73
N ILE A 36 -17.15 -25.52 -5.81
CA ILE A 36 -17.25 -24.69 -7.03
C ILE A 36 -15.86 -24.30 -7.53
N THR A 37 -14.95 -23.89 -6.64
CA THR A 37 -13.59 -23.51 -7.05
C THR A 37 -12.81 -24.68 -7.63
N LYS A 38 -12.97 -25.90 -7.09
CA LYS A 38 -12.33 -27.12 -7.63
C LYS A 38 -12.90 -27.48 -9.00
N GLU A 39 -14.22 -27.44 -9.16
CA GLU A 39 -14.90 -27.70 -10.44
C GLU A 39 -14.45 -26.72 -11.52
N LYS A 40 -14.48 -25.40 -11.24
CA LYS A 40 -14.01 -24.38 -12.19
C LYS A 40 -12.51 -24.49 -12.47
N HIS A 41 -11.71 -24.97 -11.52
CA HIS A 41 -10.28 -25.21 -11.75
C HIS A 41 -10.05 -26.40 -12.68
N ALA A 42 -10.82 -27.48 -12.52
CA ALA A 42 -10.78 -28.63 -13.43
C ALA A 42 -11.19 -28.24 -14.85
N LEU A 43 -12.29 -27.50 -15.02
CA LEU A 43 -12.73 -26.99 -16.32
C LEU A 43 -11.66 -26.09 -16.98
N TRP A 44 -11.06 -25.18 -16.21
CA TRP A 44 -9.97 -24.33 -16.71
C TRP A 44 -8.75 -25.15 -17.12
N LYS A 45 -8.38 -26.18 -16.35
CA LYS A 45 -7.23 -27.05 -16.64
C LYS A 45 -7.48 -27.89 -17.90
N ASN A 46 -8.67 -28.48 -18.02
CA ASN A 46 -9.06 -29.31 -19.16
C ASN A 46 -9.22 -28.49 -20.44
N GLY A 47 -9.65 -27.23 -20.34
CA GLY A 47 -9.74 -26.30 -21.47
C GLY A 47 -8.42 -25.67 -21.90
N GLY A 48 -7.27 -26.32 -21.64
CA GLY A 48 -5.95 -25.82 -22.08
C GLY A 48 -5.34 -24.74 -21.20
N ALA A 49 -5.86 -24.52 -19.98
CA ALA A 49 -5.34 -23.55 -19.01
C ALA A 49 -5.15 -22.13 -19.57
N PRO A 50 -6.19 -21.53 -20.21
CA PRO A 50 -6.07 -20.24 -20.88
C PRO A 50 -5.60 -19.15 -19.92
N LYS A 51 -4.63 -18.36 -20.37
CA LYS A 51 -4.04 -17.26 -19.58
C LYS A 51 -4.78 -15.94 -19.77
N ASP A 52 -5.44 -15.76 -20.91
CA ASP A 52 -6.22 -14.58 -21.22
C ASP A 52 -7.35 -14.36 -20.20
N LYS A 53 -7.48 -13.12 -19.73
CA LYS A 53 -8.48 -12.71 -18.74
C LYS A 53 -9.89 -12.67 -19.33
N ASN A 54 -10.02 -12.43 -20.64
CA ASN A 54 -11.31 -12.35 -21.32
C ASN A 54 -11.88 -13.74 -21.62
N ASN A 55 -11.04 -14.78 -21.57
CA ASN A 55 -11.49 -16.15 -21.73
C ASN A 55 -12.51 -16.55 -20.63
N PRO A 56 -13.69 -17.08 -20.99
CA PRO A 56 -14.74 -17.45 -20.05
C PRO A 56 -14.27 -18.39 -18.92
N LEU A 57 -13.44 -19.39 -19.22
CA LEU A 57 -12.94 -20.35 -18.23
C LEU A 57 -12.03 -19.68 -17.20
N LYS A 58 -11.18 -18.75 -17.63
CA LYS A 58 -10.29 -17.98 -16.75
C LYS A 58 -11.06 -17.01 -15.87
N SER A 59 -12.05 -16.32 -16.45
CA SER A 59 -12.94 -15.40 -15.72
C SER A 59 -13.75 -16.14 -14.65
N GLN A 60 -14.38 -17.27 -15.01
CA GLN A 60 -15.13 -18.11 -14.07
C GLN A 60 -14.26 -18.64 -12.92
N LEU A 61 -13.04 -19.12 -13.21
CA LEU A 61 -12.10 -19.56 -12.18
C LEU A 61 -11.71 -18.41 -11.23
N THR A 62 -11.47 -17.22 -11.78
CA THR A 62 -11.08 -16.04 -11.00
C THR A 62 -12.21 -15.62 -10.05
N THR A 63 -13.44 -15.64 -10.54
CA THR A 63 -14.66 -15.37 -9.75
C THR A 63 -14.85 -16.42 -8.65
N ALA A 64 -14.73 -17.72 -8.96
CA ALA A 64 -14.83 -18.78 -7.96
C ALA A 64 -13.77 -18.66 -6.86
N LYS A 65 -12.50 -18.41 -7.22
CA LYS A 65 -11.43 -18.14 -6.25
C LYS A 65 -11.68 -16.89 -5.41
N ARG A 66 -12.35 -15.87 -5.95
CA ARG A 66 -12.74 -14.66 -5.21
C ARG A 66 -13.85 -14.98 -4.20
N LEU A 67 -14.85 -15.78 -4.58
CA LEU A 67 -15.93 -16.23 -3.71
C LEU A 67 -15.41 -17.09 -2.55
N LEU A 68 -14.50 -18.05 -2.82
CA LEU A 68 -13.87 -18.85 -1.76
C LEU A 68 -13.13 -17.98 -0.74
N ARG A 69 -12.37 -16.99 -1.20
CA ARG A 69 -11.70 -16.01 -0.32
C ARG A 69 -12.68 -15.12 0.43
N LYS A 70 -13.86 -14.84 -0.12
CA LYS A 70 -14.94 -14.11 0.56
C LYS A 70 -15.55 -14.99 1.66
N ALA A 71 -15.87 -16.25 1.37
CA ALA A 71 -16.43 -17.20 2.32
C ALA A 71 -15.50 -17.43 3.53
N HIS A 72 -14.20 -17.61 3.28
CA HIS A 72 -13.22 -17.68 4.38
C HIS A 72 -13.22 -16.41 5.23
N ARG A 73 -13.15 -15.23 4.61
CA ARG A 73 -13.16 -13.95 5.35
C ARG A 73 -14.43 -13.77 6.19
N GLN A 74 -15.59 -14.12 5.66
CA GLN A 74 -16.87 -14.05 6.37
C GLN A 74 -16.91 -15.02 7.55
N ALA A 75 -16.42 -16.25 7.38
CA ALA A 75 -16.35 -17.20 8.48
C ALA A 75 -15.45 -16.68 9.60
N TYR A 76 -14.26 -16.15 9.26
CA TYR A 76 -13.35 -15.56 10.25
C TYR A 76 -13.96 -14.36 10.95
N ALA A 77 -14.67 -13.49 10.22
CA ALA A 77 -15.37 -12.35 10.80
C ALA A 77 -16.47 -12.80 11.78
N SER A 78 -17.33 -13.74 11.37
CA SER A 78 -18.39 -14.29 12.21
C SER A 78 -17.84 -14.96 13.48
N GLN A 79 -16.74 -15.71 13.37
CA GLN A 79 -16.10 -16.31 14.55
C GLN A 79 -15.56 -15.26 15.52
N ARG A 80 -14.97 -14.17 14.99
CA ARG A 80 -14.51 -13.04 15.82
C ARG A 80 -15.67 -12.34 16.50
N GLU A 81 -16.78 -12.17 15.81
CA GLU A 81 -18.01 -11.56 16.34
C GLU A 81 -18.64 -12.43 17.43
N ILE A 82 -18.78 -13.75 17.21
CA ILE A 82 -19.26 -14.70 18.23
C ILE A 82 -18.37 -14.63 19.47
N LEU A 83 -17.04 -14.66 19.29
CA LEU A 83 -16.09 -14.56 20.40
C LEU A 83 -16.22 -13.21 21.13
N ALA A 84 -16.35 -12.10 20.40
CA ALA A 84 -16.54 -10.77 20.99
C ALA A 84 -17.84 -10.69 21.79
N ASN A 85 -18.95 -11.20 21.24
CA ASN A 85 -20.24 -11.25 21.93
C ASN A 85 -20.16 -12.10 23.20
N GLN A 86 -19.51 -13.27 23.14
CA GLN A 86 -19.29 -14.12 24.31
C GLN A 86 -18.45 -13.43 25.40
N ILE A 87 -17.43 -12.64 25.01
CA ILE A 87 -16.64 -11.85 25.95
C ILE A 87 -17.52 -10.77 26.60
N MET A 88 -18.33 -10.05 25.81
CA MET A 88 -19.23 -9.00 26.31
C MET A 88 -20.35 -9.55 27.20
N THR A 89 -20.86 -10.75 26.93
CA THR A 89 -21.86 -11.38 27.83
C THR A 89 -21.20 -11.87 29.11
N ALA A 90 -20.02 -12.49 29.00
CA ALA A 90 -19.28 -12.99 30.15
C ALA A 90 -18.78 -11.86 31.07
N SER A 91 -18.51 -10.66 30.56
CA SER A 91 -18.05 -9.53 31.41
C SER A 91 -19.06 -9.13 32.48
N SER A 92 -20.36 -9.32 32.22
CA SER A 92 -21.44 -8.95 33.14
C SER A 92 -21.97 -10.12 33.98
N SER A 93 -21.62 -11.37 33.64
CA SER A 93 -22.24 -12.58 34.21
C SER A 93 -21.26 -13.61 34.77
N ASP A 94 -20.10 -13.82 34.14
CA ASP A 94 -19.12 -14.84 34.55
C ASP A 94 -17.68 -14.35 34.35
N ASN A 95 -17.10 -13.87 35.45
CA ASN A 95 -15.74 -13.32 35.48
C ASN A 95 -14.66 -14.35 35.10
N LYS A 96 -14.87 -15.63 35.44
CA LYS A 96 -13.91 -16.70 35.14
C LYS A 96 -13.92 -17.05 33.65
N LEU A 97 -15.11 -17.13 33.05
CA LEU A 97 -15.27 -17.32 31.62
C LEU A 97 -14.75 -16.11 30.84
N PHE A 98 -15.03 -14.89 31.30
CA PHE A 98 -14.53 -13.65 30.71
C PHE A 98 -13.00 -13.67 30.58
N HIS A 99 -12.28 -13.89 31.69
CA HIS A 99 -10.81 -13.95 31.66
C HIS A 99 -10.28 -15.13 30.85
N LYS A 100 -10.99 -16.27 30.82
CA LYS A 100 -10.63 -17.42 29.98
C LYS A 100 -10.76 -17.11 28.49
N LEU A 101 -11.86 -16.49 28.06
CA LEU A 101 -12.09 -16.09 26.66
C LEU A 101 -11.10 -15.01 26.24
N LEU A 102 -10.83 -14.02 27.10
CA LEU A 102 -9.84 -12.98 26.86
C LEU A 102 -8.42 -13.57 26.69
N ARG A 103 -8.03 -14.54 27.53
CA ARG A 103 -6.75 -15.27 27.39
C ARG A 103 -6.72 -16.09 26.10
N THR A 104 -7.83 -16.70 25.72
CA THR A 104 -7.93 -17.50 24.49
C THR A 104 -7.79 -16.63 23.24
N GLN A 105 -8.42 -15.45 23.23
CA GLN A 105 -8.26 -14.44 22.19
C GLN A 105 -6.78 -14.00 22.05
N ARG A 106 -6.10 -13.80 23.18
CA ARG A 106 -4.65 -13.46 23.21
C ARG A 106 -3.74 -14.63 22.82
N ARG A 107 -4.22 -15.87 22.82
CA ARG A 107 -3.41 -17.10 22.63
C ARG A 107 -3.50 -17.69 21.21
N LEU A 108 -4.24 -17.09 20.29
CA LEU A 108 -4.25 -17.50 18.87
C LEU A 108 -2.83 -17.37 18.28
N LYS A 109 -2.21 -18.54 18.05
CA LYS A 109 -0.92 -18.85 17.42
C LYS A 109 0.24 -17.86 17.66
N ARG A 110 0.87 -17.98 18.84
CA ARG A 110 2.32 -17.81 18.95
C ARG A 110 3.04 -18.87 18.10
N THR A 111 3.11 -18.68 16.80
CA THR A 111 4.25 -19.20 16.05
C THR A 111 5.45 -18.45 16.64
N ARG A 112 6.45 -19.17 17.17
CA ARG A 112 7.77 -18.55 17.41
C ARG A 112 8.37 -18.25 16.04
N THR A 113 7.85 -17.23 15.36
CA THR A 113 8.60 -16.55 14.33
C THR A 113 9.64 -15.74 15.08
N PHE A 114 10.87 -16.21 15.03
CA PHE A 114 11.99 -15.29 15.21
C PHE A 114 11.73 -14.11 14.28
N PHE A 115 11.93 -12.89 14.78
CA PHE A 115 11.90 -11.69 13.97
C PHE A 115 13.13 -11.77 13.05
N ILE A 116 13.05 -12.56 11.96
CA ILE A 116 14.20 -12.82 11.08
C ILE A 116 14.60 -11.52 10.35
N CYS A 117 13.67 -10.57 10.25
CA CYS A 117 13.90 -9.24 9.69
C CYS A 117 13.54 -8.20 10.74
N GLY A 118 14.53 -7.66 11.44
CA GLY A 118 14.34 -6.59 12.42
C GLY A 118 13.60 -5.38 11.84
N PRO A 119 12.85 -4.62 12.66
CA PRO A 119 12.31 -3.32 12.26
C PRO A 119 13.39 -2.38 11.72
N ASP A 120 14.61 -2.56 12.17
CA ASP A 120 15.82 -1.78 11.87
C ASP A 120 16.03 -1.58 10.38
N TYR A 121 15.94 -2.64 9.57
CA TYR A 121 16.13 -2.51 8.12
C TYR A 121 15.13 -1.52 7.47
N PHE A 122 13.87 -1.56 7.90
CA PHE A 122 12.86 -0.63 7.39
C PHE A 122 12.92 0.73 8.07
N TYR A 123 13.43 0.79 9.29
CA TYR A 123 13.76 2.04 9.97
C TYR A 123 14.86 2.77 9.21
N GLU A 124 15.99 2.13 8.92
CA GLU A 124 17.09 2.65 8.11
C GLU A 124 16.61 3.07 6.71
N LEU A 125 15.75 2.25 6.09
CA LEU A 125 15.16 2.62 4.81
C LEU A 125 14.25 3.85 4.89
N SER A 126 13.64 4.13 6.03
CA SER A 126 12.78 5.31 6.22
C SER A 126 13.52 6.51 6.80
N ASN A 127 14.69 6.27 7.40
CA ASN A 127 15.56 7.22 8.08
C ASN A 127 17.02 6.93 7.66
N PRO A 128 17.33 7.12 6.37
CA PRO A 128 18.66 6.86 5.87
C PRO A 128 19.66 7.83 6.50
N ASP A 129 20.79 7.30 6.96
CA ASP A 129 21.94 8.13 7.28
C ASP A 129 22.44 8.81 5.99
N TYR A 130 22.95 10.03 6.13
CA TYR A 130 23.48 10.85 5.05
C TYR A 130 24.42 10.01 4.14
N LYS A 131 23.96 9.69 2.91
CA LYS A 131 24.72 8.87 1.97
C LYS A 131 25.83 9.68 1.32
N GLN A 132 27.05 9.14 1.35
CA GLN A 132 28.25 9.74 0.78
C GLN A 132 28.14 10.10 -0.71
N ASP A 133 27.30 9.38 -1.47
CA ASP A 133 27.12 9.55 -2.93
C ASP A 133 25.88 10.40 -3.31
N PHE A 134 25.25 11.07 -2.35
CA PHE A 134 24.08 11.92 -2.63
C PHE A 134 24.53 13.34 -3.02
N ASP A 135 23.92 13.87 -4.08
CA ASP A 135 24.19 15.24 -4.56
C ASP A 135 23.51 16.27 -3.63
N TYR A 136 24.19 16.57 -2.53
CA TYR A 136 23.71 17.50 -1.50
C TYR A 136 23.61 18.94 -1.99
N GLU A 137 24.48 19.35 -2.91
CA GLU A 137 24.46 20.69 -3.48
C GLU A 137 23.17 20.90 -4.28
N LYS A 138 22.83 19.96 -5.17
CA LYS A 138 21.57 20.00 -5.91
C LYS A 138 20.36 19.88 -5.00
N TYR A 139 20.46 19.14 -3.91
CA TYR A 139 19.42 19.05 -2.89
C TYR A 139 19.18 20.40 -2.20
N GLU A 140 20.24 21.06 -1.73
CA GLU A 140 20.15 22.35 -1.05
C GLU A 140 19.60 23.42 -1.99
N LEU A 141 20.08 23.48 -3.24
CA LEU A 141 19.56 24.36 -4.28
C LEU A 141 18.08 24.14 -4.55
N SER A 142 17.66 22.87 -4.68
CA SER A 142 16.26 22.52 -4.86
C SER A 142 15.42 22.91 -3.65
N SER A 143 15.90 22.68 -2.43
CA SER A 143 15.23 23.07 -1.19
C SER A 143 15.06 24.59 -1.08
N LEU A 144 16.09 25.35 -1.46
CA LEU A 144 16.07 26.81 -1.46
C LEU A 144 15.09 27.35 -2.51
N GLN A 145 15.14 26.81 -3.74
CA GLN A 145 14.19 27.15 -4.81
C GLN A 145 12.75 26.88 -4.37
N ASN A 146 12.50 25.75 -3.73
CA ASN A 146 11.20 25.39 -3.19
C ASN A 146 10.73 26.35 -2.08
N THR A 147 11.63 26.73 -1.17
CA THR A 147 11.35 27.72 -0.13
C THR A 147 10.97 29.07 -0.72
N ILE A 148 11.64 29.47 -1.81
CA ILE A 148 11.35 30.71 -2.53
C ILE A 148 9.99 30.62 -3.23
N ILE A 149 9.72 29.53 -3.96
CA ILE A 149 8.41 29.27 -4.58
C ILE A 149 7.31 29.33 -3.53
N GLU A 150 7.49 28.69 -2.36
CA GLU A 150 6.53 28.74 -1.26
C GLU A 150 6.28 30.16 -0.75
N LYS A 151 7.32 30.97 -0.58
CA LYS A 151 7.15 32.36 -0.15
C LYS A 151 6.44 33.22 -1.20
N ILE A 152 6.66 32.95 -2.50
CA ILE A 152 6.03 33.67 -3.61
C ILE A 152 4.58 33.22 -3.85
N GLU A 153 4.31 31.92 -3.69
CA GLU A 153 2.98 31.33 -3.86
C GLU A 153 2.10 31.43 -2.60
N LYS A 154 2.70 31.66 -1.41
CA LYS A 154 1.97 31.95 -0.17
C LYS A 154 1.04 33.14 -0.40
N GLY A 155 -0.25 32.84 -0.56
CA GLY A 155 -1.31 33.81 -0.79
C GLY A 155 -2.06 33.67 -2.12
N LYS A 156 -1.50 32.95 -3.12
CA LYS A 156 -2.14 32.82 -4.45
C LYS A 156 -2.94 31.54 -4.64
N ALA A 157 -2.67 30.49 -3.87
CA ALA A 157 -3.28 29.19 -4.11
C ALA A 157 -4.04 28.71 -2.87
N LYS A 158 -5.33 29.04 -2.82
CA LYS A 158 -6.29 28.41 -1.93
C LYS A 158 -6.61 27.02 -2.47
N ILE A 159 -6.49 25.99 -1.62
CA ILE A 159 -7.14 24.72 -1.94
C ILE A 159 -8.63 24.96 -1.75
N GLU A 160 -9.42 24.68 -2.80
CA GLU A 160 -10.87 24.78 -2.71
C GLU A 160 -11.40 23.99 -1.51
N PRO A 161 -12.40 24.49 -0.76
CA PRO A 161 -13.04 23.72 0.29
C PRO A 161 -13.49 22.34 -0.17
N ILE A 162 -13.38 21.33 0.69
CA ILE A 162 -13.92 20.00 0.40
C ILE A 162 -15.44 20.06 0.43
N ARG A 163 -16.08 19.50 -0.60
CA ARG A 163 -17.54 19.34 -0.65
C ARG A 163 -17.95 18.00 -0.05
N GLU A 164 -19.14 17.95 0.52
CA GLU A 164 -19.70 16.74 1.12
C GLU A 164 -19.79 15.58 0.11
N GLU A 165 -20.19 15.88 -1.12
CA GLU A 165 -20.28 14.92 -2.24
C GLU A 165 -18.95 14.20 -2.48
N GLU A 166 -17.82 14.92 -2.40
CA GLU A 166 -16.50 14.33 -2.62
C GLU A 166 -16.15 13.30 -1.54
N ILE A 167 -16.59 13.54 -0.30
CA ILE A 167 -16.39 12.64 0.84
C ILE A 167 -17.29 11.43 0.68
N HIS A 168 -18.57 11.64 0.37
CA HIS A 168 -19.52 10.55 0.14
C HIS A 168 -19.00 9.61 -0.97
N ASP A 169 -18.54 10.17 -2.07
CA ASP A 169 -17.94 9.42 -3.16
C ASP A 169 -16.63 8.72 -2.76
N ALA A 170 -15.78 9.38 -1.98
CA ALA A 170 -14.56 8.79 -1.45
C ALA A 170 -14.87 7.55 -0.61
N VAL A 171 -15.83 7.64 0.32
CA VAL A 171 -16.29 6.53 1.18
C VAL A 171 -16.88 5.41 0.32
N LYS A 172 -17.75 5.73 -0.65
CA LYS A 172 -18.37 4.77 -1.57
C LYS A 172 -17.32 3.97 -2.37
N ARG A 173 -16.28 4.64 -2.88
CA ARG A 173 -15.16 4.03 -3.63
C ARG A 173 -14.30 3.07 -2.81
N LEU A 174 -14.31 3.17 -1.48
CA LEU A 174 -13.58 2.23 -0.63
C LEU A 174 -14.19 0.83 -0.73
N LYS A 175 -13.33 -0.21 -0.78
CA LYS A 175 -13.80 -1.60 -0.96
C LYS A 175 -14.05 -2.24 0.39
N ASN A 176 -15.20 -2.92 0.53
CA ASN A 176 -15.54 -3.72 1.70
C ASN A 176 -14.67 -4.99 1.79
N GLY A 177 -14.57 -5.56 2.99
CA GLY A 177 -13.83 -6.76 3.33
C GLY A 177 -12.32 -6.58 3.27
N LYS A 178 -11.84 -5.35 3.43
CA LYS A 178 -10.41 -5.02 3.57
C LYS A 178 -10.01 -5.05 5.04
N SER A 179 -8.71 -5.10 5.30
CA SER A 179 -8.20 -5.07 6.67
C SER A 179 -8.60 -3.77 7.35
N SER A 180 -8.98 -3.85 8.62
CA SER A 180 -9.09 -2.69 9.50
C SER A 180 -7.75 -1.98 9.63
N ASP A 181 -7.80 -0.71 10.02
CA ASP A 181 -6.60 0.03 10.39
C ASP A 181 -6.07 -0.35 11.79
N ILE A 182 -5.06 0.39 12.25
CA ILE A 182 -4.38 0.18 13.54
C ILE A 182 -5.31 0.29 14.75
N ASP A 183 -6.40 1.05 14.62
CA ASP A 183 -7.37 1.26 15.69
C ASP A 183 -8.53 0.26 15.60
N GLY A 184 -8.45 -0.71 14.67
CA GLY A 184 -9.50 -1.70 14.44
C GLY A 184 -10.68 -1.17 13.62
N ILE A 185 -10.60 0.06 13.10
CA ILE A 185 -11.66 0.69 12.32
C ILE A 185 -11.64 0.15 10.88
N SER A 186 -12.82 -0.24 10.40
CA SER A 186 -13.03 -0.79 9.06
C SER A 186 -13.72 0.22 8.14
N VAL A 187 -13.69 -0.03 6.83
CA VAL A 187 -14.41 0.80 5.85
C VAL A 187 -15.93 0.73 6.10
N GLU A 188 -16.41 -0.42 6.55
CA GLU A 188 -17.80 -0.68 6.84
C GLU A 188 -18.35 0.21 7.96
N HIS A 189 -17.53 0.54 8.96
CA HIS A 189 -17.94 1.48 10.01
C HIS A 189 -18.32 2.85 9.41
N TYR A 190 -17.49 3.37 8.50
CA TYR A 190 -17.79 4.63 7.80
C TYR A 190 -18.97 4.53 6.85
N LYS A 191 -19.14 3.38 6.17
CA LYS A 191 -20.25 3.20 5.22
C LYS A 191 -21.60 3.03 5.89
N ASN A 192 -21.63 2.45 7.09
CA ASN A 192 -22.88 2.17 7.79
C ASN A 192 -23.32 3.33 8.70
N ALA A 193 -22.40 4.16 9.17
CA ALA A 193 -22.68 5.34 10.01
C ALA A 193 -22.47 6.65 9.23
N GLN A 194 -22.87 6.68 7.95
CA GLN A 194 -22.63 7.86 7.09
C GLN A 194 -23.38 9.09 7.59
N THR A 195 -24.64 8.93 8.00
CA THR A 195 -25.50 10.04 8.44
C THR A 195 -24.92 10.78 9.63
N GLU A 196 -24.31 10.06 10.57
CA GLU A 196 -23.74 10.61 11.79
C GLU A 196 -22.27 11.03 11.61
N LEU A 197 -21.47 10.25 10.86
CA LEU A 197 -20.03 10.48 10.74
C LEU A 197 -19.66 11.47 9.62
N LEU A 198 -20.39 11.51 8.50
CA LEU A 198 -19.99 12.36 7.36
C LEU A 198 -19.93 13.86 7.72
N PRO A 199 -20.89 14.45 8.47
CA PRO A 199 -20.79 15.85 8.86
C PRO A 199 -19.54 16.14 9.71
N LEU A 200 -19.20 15.23 10.63
CA LEU A 200 -18.00 15.34 11.46
C LEU A 200 -16.72 15.21 10.64
N ILE A 201 -16.67 14.24 9.72
CA ILE A 201 -15.55 14.05 8.81
C ILE A 201 -15.38 15.27 7.91
N LEU A 202 -16.47 15.83 7.38
CA LEU A 202 -16.44 17.04 6.56
C LEU A 202 -15.84 18.21 7.33
N HIS A 203 -16.29 18.44 8.56
CA HIS A 203 -15.74 19.51 9.40
C HIS A 203 -14.24 19.33 9.63
N ILE A 204 -13.81 18.13 10.02
CA ILE A 204 -12.37 17.85 10.25
C ILE A 204 -11.58 18.02 8.96
N LEU A 205 -12.05 17.47 7.84
CA LEU A 205 -11.35 17.56 6.55
C LEU A 205 -11.29 19.00 6.04
N TYR A 206 -12.34 19.80 6.26
CA TYR A 206 -12.33 21.23 5.96
C TYR A 206 -11.20 21.93 6.73
N THR A 207 -11.13 21.75 8.05
CA THR A 207 -10.07 22.32 8.88
C THR A 207 -8.68 21.85 8.45
N VAL A 208 -8.53 20.56 8.12
CA VAL A 208 -7.25 20.00 7.63
C VAL A 208 -6.79 20.66 6.33
N ILE A 209 -7.71 20.94 5.41
CA ILE A 209 -7.39 21.60 4.15
C ILE A 209 -7.13 23.09 4.33
N GLU A 210 -7.91 23.76 5.19
CA GLU A 210 -7.75 25.18 5.49
C GLU A 210 -6.40 25.45 6.19
N GLN A 211 -6.05 24.64 7.17
CA GLN A 211 -4.82 24.77 7.96
C GLN A 211 -3.60 24.12 7.28
N LEU A 212 -3.82 23.30 6.26
CA LEU A 212 -2.80 22.46 5.63
C LEU A 212 -2.03 21.59 6.64
N ASP A 213 -2.71 21.16 7.69
CA ASP A 213 -2.17 20.29 8.72
C ASP A 213 -3.20 19.23 9.13
N ILE A 214 -2.71 18.02 9.43
CA ILE A 214 -3.55 16.92 9.92
C ILE A 214 -3.06 16.49 11.29
N PRO A 215 -3.96 16.32 12.28
CA PRO A 215 -3.60 15.82 13.58
C PRO A 215 -2.75 14.54 13.52
N GLN A 216 -1.67 14.49 14.30
CA GLN A 216 -0.74 13.35 14.30
C GLN A 216 -1.44 12.01 14.57
N MET A 217 -2.51 12.00 15.36
CA MET A 217 -3.31 10.80 15.64
C MET A 217 -4.04 10.24 14.41
N LEU A 218 -4.28 11.07 13.39
CA LEU A 218 -4.85 10.68 12.10
C LEU A 218 -3.76 10.38 11.06
N LYS A 219 -2.48 10.64 11.37
CA LYS A 219 -1.34 10.20 10.57
C LYS A 219 -0.97 8.75 10.91
N GLY A 220 -0.28 8.11 9.97
CA GLY A 220 0.37 6.83 10.18
C GLY A 220 -0.40 5.59 9.72
N GLY A 221 0.10 4.42 10.10
CA GLY A 221 -0.45 3.15 9.68
C GLY A 221 0.34 1.94 10.17
N ILE A 222 -0.14 0.76 9.81
CA ILE A 222 0.56 -0.51 10.02
C ILE A 222 1.19 -0.96 8.72
N MET A 223 2.51 -1.13 8.72
CA MET A 223 3.22 -1.77 7.62
C MET A 223 3.21 -3.28 7.80
N THR A 224 2.61 -3.99 6.85
CA THR A 224 2.64 -5.46 6.78
C THR A 224 3.66 -5.91 5.74
N LEU A 225 4.52 -6.85 6.11
CA LEU A 225 5.58 -7.35 5.23
C LEU A 225 5.08 -8.50 4.34
N VAL A 226 5.29 -8.39 3.04
CA VAL A 226 4.91 -9.40 2.04
C VAL A 226 6.14 -9.89 1.30
N LEU A 227 6.49 -11.16 1.46
CA LEU A 227 7.63 -11.78 0.79
C LEU A 227 7.46 -11.76 -0.73
N LYS A 228 8.51 -11.32 -1.44
CA LYS A 228 8.61 -11.45 -2.91
C LYS A 228 8.59 -12.94 -3.28
N LYS A 229 7.87 -13.30 -4.36
CA LYS A 229 7.76 -14.70 -4.81
C LYS A 229 9.16 -15.29 -5.04
N ASN A 230 9.35 -16.53 -4.60
CA ASN A 230 10.58 -17.31 -4.81
C ASN A 230 11.86 -16.64 -4.29
N LYS A 231 11.74 -15.80 -3.26
CA LYS A 231 12.89 -15.17 -2.60
C LYS A 231 13.09 -15.72 -1.20
N ASP A 232 14.33 -15.62 -0.73
CA ASP A 232 14.72 -16.07 0.59
C ASP A 232 14.00 -15.26 1.68
N ARG A 233 13.51 -15.98 2.69
CA ARG A 233 12.80 -15.46 3.86
C ARG A 233 13.74 -14.82 4.87
N GLN A 234 15.03 -15.11 4.82
CA GLN A 234 15.98 -14.57 5.80
C GLN A 234 16.45 -13.16 5.45
N ASN A 235 16.37 -12.78 4.18
CA ASN A 235 16.80 -11.46 3.73
C ASN A 235 15.64 -10.42 3.80
N PRO A 236 15.77 -9.34 4.61
CA PRO A 236 14.74 -8.31 4.74
C PRO A 236 14.45 -7.54 3.44
N ALA A 237 15.43 -7.39 2.55
CA ALA A 237 15.24 -6.75 1.24
C ALA A 237 14.30 -7.52 0.30
N ASN A 238 14.03 -8.79 0.61
CA ASN A 238 13.08 -9.62 -0.13
C ASN A 238 11.62 -9.37 0.27
N TYR A 239 11.37 -8.56 1.28
CA TYR A 239 10.01 -8.20 1.71
C TYR A 239 9.56 -6.88 1.10
N ARG A 240 8.28 -6.80 0.75
CA ARG A 240 7.58 -5.55 0.40
C ARG A 240 6.82 -5.06 1.63
N GLY A 241 7.14 -3.85 2.08
CA GLY A 241 6.39 -3.19 3.14
C GLY A 241 5.13 -2.54 2.60
N ILE A 242 3.96 -3.14 2.84
CA ILE A 242 2.67 -2.56 2.44
C ILE A 242 2.05 -1.88 3.66
N THR A 243 1.85 -0.57 3.57
CA THR A 243 1.27 0.20 4.67
C THR A 243 -0.25 0.30 4.55
N VAL A 244 -0.93 -0.14 5.59
CA VAL A 244 -2.36 0.09 5.81
C VAL A 244 -2.49 1.37 6.61
N THR A 245 -2.84 2.45 5.93
CA THR A 245 -3.19 3.73 6.55
C THR A 245 -4.50 3.66 7.32
N LYS A 246 -4.67 4.58 8.27
CA LYS A 246 -5.96 4.83 8.93
C LYS A 246 -7.05 5.12 7.91
N ILE A 247 -8.27 4.66 8.19
CA ILE A 247 -9.37 4.79 7.23
C ILE A 247 -9.70 6.26 6.97
N PHE A 248 -9.65 7.11 8.01
CA PHE A 248 -9.78 8.56 7.86
C PHE A 248 -8.78 9.15 6.84
N THR A 249 -7.48 8.87 7.02
CA THR A 249 -6.44 9.32 6.08
C THR A 249 -6.69 8.79 4.68
N LYS A 250 -7.23 7.58 4.55
CA LYS A 250 -7.56 6.97 3.26
C LYS A 250 -8.73 7.67 2.56
N ILE A 251 -9.69 8.20 3.31
CA ILE A 251 -10.79 9.05 2.79
C ILE A 251 -10.20 10.38 2.30
N LEU A 252 -9.42 11.08 3.13
CA LEU A 252 -8.72 12.31 2.76
C LEU A 252 -7.88 12.12 1.49
N GLN A 253 -7.02 11.10 1.48
CA GLN A 253 -6.21 10.75 0.32
C GLN A 253 -7.06 10.44 -0.92
N SER A 254 -8.25 9.85 -0.77
CA SER A 254 -9.13 9.57 -1.90
C SER A 254 -9.78 10.83 -2.46
N VAL A 255 -10.14 11.80 -1.62
CA VAL A 255 -10.64 13.11 -2.06
C VAL A 255 -9.53 13.85 -2.80
N LEU A 256 -8.36 13.97 -2.17
CA LEU A 256 -7.20 14.64 -2.78
C LEU A 256 -6.75 13.97 -4.07
N LYS A 257 -6.77 12.63 -4.13
CA LYS A 257 -6.44 11.90 -5.37
C LYS A 257 -7.38 12.28 -6.51
N SER A 258 -8.70 12.36 -6.27
CA SER A 258 -9.66 12.75 -7.30
C SER A 258 -9.38 14.14 -7.86
N ARG A 259 -9.00 15.10 -7.00
CA ARG A 259 -8.63 16.46 -7.43
C ARG A 259 -7.30 16.49 -8.18
N ILE A 260 -6.30 15.78 -7.67
CA ILE A 260 -4.93 15.75 -8.22
C ILE A 260 -4.91 15.02 -9.56
N ASP A 261 -5.62 13.91 -9.70
CA ASP A 261 -5.60 13.13 -10.94
C ASP A 261 -6.13 13.92 -12.15
N ILE A 262 -7.14 14.77 -11.94
CA ILE A 262 -7.67 15.68 -12.99
C ILE A 262 -6.56 16.60 -13.48
N LYS A 263 -5.79 17.19 -12.56
CA LYS A 263 -4.66 18.07 -12.89
C LYS A 263 -3.52 17.29 -13.55
N ILE A 264 -3.16 16.12 -13.01
CA ILE A 264 -2.12 15.26 -13.59
C ILE A 264 -2.46 14.92 -15.03
N HIS A 265 -3.71 14.52 -15.31
CA HIS A 265 -4.12 14.12 -16.65
C HIS A 265 -3.91 15.22 -17.70
N GLN A 266 -4.02 16.50 -17.32
CA GLN A 266 -3.82 17.64 -18.23
C GLN A 266 -2.35 17.89 -18.58
N ILE A 267 -1.42 17.52 -17.69
CA ILE A 267 0.01 17.82 -17.81
C ILE A 267 0.86 16.57 -18.04
N GLN A 268 0.24 15.40 -18.05
CA GLN A 268 0.96 14.14 -18.08
C GLN A 268 1.71 13.97 -19.41
N ASN A 269 2.99 13.63 -19.32
CA ASN A 269 3.82 13.31 -20.46
C ASN A 269 3.22 12.14 -21.27
N GLN A 270 3.27 12.25 -22.60
CA GLN A 270 2.71 11.25 -23.50
C GLN A 270 3.43 9.90 -23.46
N LEU A 271 4.60 9.78 -22.84
CA LEU A 271 5.31 8.52 -22.61
C LEU A 271 4.94 7.87 -21.25
N GLN A 272 4.24 8.59 -20.36
CA GLN A 272 3.85 8.06 -19.07
C GLN A 272 2.73 7.01 -19.21
N ARG A 273 3.11 5.74 -19.14
CA ARG A 273 2.18 4.60 -19.15
C ARG A 273 1.87 4.08 -17.75
N GLY A 274 2.74 4.36 -16.77
CA GLY A 274 2.62 3.85 -15.41
C GLY A 274 1.45 4.47 -14.65
N PHE A 275 0.58 3.63 -14.08
CA PHE A 275 -0.57 4.07 -13.28
C PHE A 275 -1.52 5.04 -14.03
N THR A 276 -1.54 4.99 -15.35
CA THR A 276 -2.47 5.77 -16.19
C THR A 276 -3.73 4.95 -16.44
N GLU A 277 -4.89 5.56 -16.19
CA GLU A 277 -6.18 4.91 -16.40
C GLU A 277 -6.37 4.59 -17.88
N ALA A 278 -7.07 3.48 -18.16
CA ALA A 278 -7.37 3.01 -19.51
C ALA A 278 -6.17 2.70 -20.43
N ILE A 279 -4.92 2.76 -19.95
CA ILE A 279 -3.74 2.38 -20.74
C ILE A 279 -3.15 1.05 -20.24
N PRO A 280 -3.29 -0.05 -21.00
CA PRO A 280 -2.69 -1.33 -20.65
C PRO A 280 -1.16 -1.27 -20.73
N MET A 281 -0.48 -1.84 -19.72
CA MET A 281 1.00 -1.95 -19.72
C MET A 281 1.54 -2.75 -20.92
N ILE A 282 0.75 -3.67 -21.49
CA ILE A 282 1.15 -4.44 -22.67
C ILE A 282 1.45 -3.54 -23.88
N PHE A 283 0.85 -2.35 -23.95
CA PHE A 283 1.13 -1.41 -25.03
C PHE A 283 2.57 -0.88 -25.00
N ALA A 284 3.15 -0.69 -23.81
CA ALA A 284 4.56 -0.29 -23.70
C ALA A 284 5.51 -1.40 -24.18
N ALA A 285 5.18 -2.67 -23.87
CA ALA A 285 5.94 -3.81 -24.39
C ALA A 285 5.79 -3.94 -25.91
N PHE A 286 4.58 -3.74 -26.44
CA PHE A 286 4.31 -3.74 -27.87
C PHE A 286 5.12 -2.66 -28.60
N LEU A 287 5.08 -1.41 -28.14
CA LEU A 287 5.87 -0.31 -28.74
C LEU A 287 7.37 -0.61 -28.75
N ALA A 288 7.90 -1.17 -27.67
CA ALA A 288 9.31 -1.56 -27.62
C ALA A 288 9.62 -2.70 -28.62
N SER A 289 8.74 -3.69 -28.74
CA SER A 289 8.90 -4.77 -29.73
C SER A 289 8.85 -4.25 -31.17
N GLU A 290 7.89 -3.39 -31.50
CA GLU A 290 7.76 -2.81 -32.84
C GLU A 290 8.98 -1.97 -33.22
N ALA A 291 9.49 -1.14 -32.29
CA ALA A 291 10.71 -0.37 -32.51
C ALA A 291 11.92 -1.28 -32.82
N ILE A 292 12.06 -2.41 -32.11
CA ILE A 292 13.12 -3.39 -32.36
C ILE A 292 12.95 -4.06 -33.74
N ILE A 293 11.71 -4.44 -34.11
CA ILE A 293 11.42 -5.07 -35.40
C ILE A 293 11.74 -4.11 -36.54
N GLN A 294 11.26 -2.86 -36.45
CA GLN A 294 11.47 -1.85 -37.48
C GLN A 294 12.96 -1.58 -37.69
N SER A 295 13.74 -1.39 -36.61
CA SER A 295 15.18 -1.17 -36.76
C SER A 295 15.92 -2.37 -37.35
N ASN A 296 15.47 -3.61 -37.09
CA ASN A 296 16.03 -4.79 -37.75
C ASN A 296 15.69 -4.80 -39.26
N GLU A 297 14.50 -4.35 -39.66
CA GLU A 297 14.12 -4.21 -41.08
C GLU A 297 14.94 -3.12 -41.79
N ASP A 298 15.29 -2.06 -41.06
CA ASP A 298 16.10 -0.93 -41.55
C ASP A 298 17.63 -1.19 -41.46
N ASP A 299 18.05 -2.39 -41.04
CA ASP A 299 19.45 -2.79 -40.80
C ASP A 299 20.21 -1.82 -39.85
N GLN A 300 19.49 -1.32 -38.85
CA GLN A 300 20.01 -0.43 -37.80
C GLN A 300 20.25 -1.21 -36.51
N GLU A 301 21.38 -0.95 -35.84
CA GLU A 301 21.63 -1.49 -34.50
C GLU A 301 20.73 -0.83 -33.44
N VAL A 302 20.07 -1.64 -32.62
CA VAL A 302 19.24 -1.16 -31.50
C VAL A 302 19.89 -1.46 -30.16
N LEU A 303 20.06 -0.42 -29.34
CA LEU A 303 20.43 -0.55 -27.95
C LEU A 303 19.21 -0.32 -27.04
N LEU A 304 18.77 -1.39 -26.35
CA LEU A 304 17.72 -1.27 -25.34
C LEU A 304 18.31 -1.01 -23.95
N LEU A 305 18.14 0.20 -23.45
CA LEU A 305 18.49 0.58 -22.08
C LEU A 305 17.28 0.45 -21.16
N THR A 306 17.44 -0.27 -20.05
CA THR A 306 16.38 -0.44 -19.04
C THR A 306 16.84 0.09 -17.68
N LEU A 307 15.95 0.83 -17.01
CA LEU A 307 16.19 1.42 -15.69
C LEU A 307 15.09 0.94 -14.73
N ASP A 308 15.50 0.42 -13.56
CA ASP A 308 14.57 0.07 -12.48
C ASP A 308 14.98 0.80 -11.19
N ALA A 309 14.01 1.45 -10.55
CA ALA A 309 14.24 2.18 -9.32
C ALA A 309 14.25 1.22 -8.13
N GLU A 310 15.38 1.09 -7.43
CA GLU A 310 15.44 0.27 -6.23
C GLU A 310 14.51 0.83 -5.15
N LYS A 311 13.47 0.06 -4.80
CA LYS A 311 12.49 0.37 -3.74
C LYS A 311 11.79 1.72 -3.92
N GLY A 312 11.56 2.17 -5.17
CA GLY A 312 11.08 3.53 -5.49
C GLY A 312 10.04 4.15 -4.53
N PHE A 313 8.99 3.42 -4.10
CA PHE A 313 8.06 4.01 -3.12
C PHE A 313 8.71 4.40 -1.78
N LEU A 314 9.63 3.60 -1.24
CA LEU A 314 10.23 3.79 0.08
C LEU A 314 11.48 4.68 0.07
N THR A 315 12.14 4.83 -1.08
CA THR A 315 13.45 5.50 -1.24
C THR A 315 13.38 6.78 -2.07
N ASN A 316 12.19 7.31 -2.36
CA ASN A 316 12.10 8.57 -3.12
C ASN A 316 12.34 9.79 -2.21
N TRP A 317 13.61 10.06 -1.88
CA TRP A 317 14.12 11.28 -1.22
C TRP A 317 13.57 12.58 -1.85
N ASN A 318 13.33 12.52 -3.16
CA ASN A 318 13.15 13.66 -4.03
C ASN A 318 11.68 14.10 -4.21
N MET A 319 10.70 13.33 -3.72
CA MET A 319 9.27 13.70 -3.82
C MET A 319 8.95 15.02 -3.13
N ARG A 320 9.70 15.34 -2.08
CA ARG A 320 9.52 16.58 -1.32
C ARG A 320 9.96 17.82 -2.11
N PHE A 321 10.74 17.65 -3.18
CA PHE A 321 11.49 18.75 -3.79
C PHE A 321 11.43 18.84 -5.32
N TYR A 322 11.08 17.78 -6.04
CA TYR A 322 10.97 17.84 -7.51
C TYR A 322 9.63 18.41 -7.94
N SER A 323 9.60 19.73 -7.96
CA SER A 323 8.61 20.52 -8.67
C SER A 323 9.22 21.64 -9.51
N THR A 324 10.48 21.50 -9.86
CA THR A 324 11.30 22.57 -10.41
C THR A 324 11.07 22.79 -11.91
N ARG A 325 10.24 21.98 -12.57
CA ARG A 325 9.84 22.20 -13.96
C ARG A 325 8.38 21.83 -14.20
N SER A 326 7.64 22.81 -14.73
CA SER A 326 6.35 22.69 -15.42
C SER A 326 5.13 22.16 -14.63
N THR A 327 4.67 22.90 -13.62
CA THR A 327 3.33 23.56 -13.57
C THR A 327 2.97 24.04 -12.16
N THR A 328 3.01 25.35 -11.98
CA THR A 328 2.68 26.14 -10.79
C THR A 328 1.30 25.81 -10.17
N MET A 329 0.38 25.21 -10.93
CA MET A 329 -1.01 24.97 -10.48
C MET A 329 -1.31 23.52 -10.06
N ALA A 330 -0.58 22.53 -10.59
CA ALA A 330 -0.58 21.17 -10.05
C ALA A 330 0.11 21.17 -8.68
N LEU A 331 1.08 22.06 -8.53
CA LEU A 331 1.96 22.23 -7.40
C LEU A 331 1.30 22.51 -6.06
N THR A 332 0.36 23.45 -5.98
CA THR A 332 -0.19 23.78 -4.65
C THR A 332 -1.04 22.64 -4.09
N VAL A 333 -1.78 21.94 -4.94
CA VAL A 333 -2.62 20.82 -4.49
C VAL A 333 -1.75 19.61 -4.18
N THR A 334 -0.72 19.29 -4.98
CA THR A 334 0.21 18.18 -4.64
C THR A 334 1.10 18.50 -3.44
N ARG A 335 1.59 19.75 -3.28
CA ARG A 335 2.42 20.16 -2.14
C ARG A 335 1.64 20.22 -0.84
N GLY A 336 0.47 20.88 -0.81
CA GLY A 336 -0.41 20.89 0.36
C GLY A 336 -0.88 19.48 0.72
N SER A 337 -1.21 18.65 -0.28
CA SER A 337 -1.54 17.24 -0.04
C SER A 337 -0.35 16.42 0.47
N TYR A 338 0.86 16.69 -0.02
CA TYR A 338 2.08 16.01 0.42
C TYR A 338 2.47 16.46 1.83
N SER A 339 2.40 17.75 2.15
CA SER A 339 2.69 18.27 3.49
C SER A 339 1.72 17.73 4.52
N VAL A 340 0.43 17.71 4.18
CA VAL A 340 -0.62 17.15 5.04
C VAL A 340 -0.42 15.64 5.22
N ILE A 341 -0.22 14.87 4.15
CA ILE A 341 -0.32 13.41 4.24
C ILE A 341 1.02 12.72 4.53
N CYS A 342 2.14 13.24 4.03
CA CYS A 342 3.42 12.52 4.00
C CYS A 342 4.46 13.03 5.01
N ILE A 343 4.31 14.24 5.56
CA ILE A 343 5.24 14.78 6.57
C ILE A 343 4.90 14.23 7.97
N GLU A 344 5.94 13.87 8.72
CA GLU A 344 5.86 13.37 10.11
C GLU A 344 4.98 12.12 10.25
N MET A 345 4.93 11.30 9.20
CA MET A 345 4.24 10.02 9.30
C MET A 345 4.98 9.08 10.24
N SER A 346 4.20 8.28 10.95
CA SER A 346 4.75 7.20 11.76
C SER A 346 4.07 5.89 11.46
N ILE A 347 4.85 4.83 11.34
CA ILE A 347 4.35 3.49 11.06
C ILE A 347 4.73 2.53 12.19
N ARG A 348 3.95 1.46 12.32
CA ARG A 348 4.36 0.28 13.09
C ARG A 348 4.47 -0.91 12.15
N ILE A 349 5.48 -1.74 12.33
CA ILE A 349 5.70 -2.92 11.50
C ILE A 349 5.00 -4.09 12.13
N LYS A 350 4.09 -4.71 11.38
CA LYS A 350 3.40 -5.93 11.78
C LYS A 350 4.07 -7.14 11.12
N TRP A 351 4.47 -8.08 11.97
CA TRP A 351 4.97 -9.38 11.58
C TRP A 351 4.20 -10.46 12.33
N ASP A 352 3.43 -11.27 11.61
CA ASP A 352 2.45 -12.18 12.19
C ASP A 352 1.55 -11.47 13.22
N ASP A 353 1.65 -11.86 14.50
CA ASP A 353 0.88 -11.31 15.62
C ASP A 353 1.67 -10.28 16.44
N LEU A 354 2.90 -9.98 16.03
CA LEU A 354 3.76 -8.99 16.67
C LEU A 354 3.68 -7.66 15.92
N VAL A 355 3.77 -6.57 16.69
CA VAL A 355 3.80 -5.20 16.19
C VAL A 355 4.98 -4.50 16.83
N SER A 356 5.81 -3.85 16.01
CA SER A 356 6.96 -3.07 16.49
C SER A 356 6.53 -1.81 17.23
N ASP A 357 7.51 -1.16 17.84
CA ASP A 357 7.38 0.23 18.24
C ASP A 357 7.20 1.16 17.03
N LYS A 358 6.83 2.40 17.35
CA LYS A 358 6.56 3.46 16.38
C LYS A 358 7.87 3.86 15.69
N ILE A 359 7.87 3.81 14.36
CA ILE A 359 8.98 4.25 13.50
C ILE A 359 8.56 5.54 12.81
N SER A 360 9.39 6.58 12.89
CA SER A 360 9.23 7.79 12.07
C SER A 360 9.56 7.46 10.62
N VAL A 361 8.81 8.03 9.68
CA VAL A 361 9.06 7.91 8.24
C VAL A 361 9.46 9.28 7.73
N ASN A 362 10.75 9.45 7.46
CA ASN A 362 11.31 10.72 7.03
C ASN A 362 11.49 10.80 5.50
N GLN A 363 11.38 9.66 4.79
CA GLN A 363 11.44 9.64 3.33
C GLN A 363 10.44 8.68 2.69
N GLY A 364 10.25 8.87 1.38
CA GLY A 364 9.39 8.04 0.55
C GLY A 364 7.90 8.31 0.74
N ILE A 365 7.11 7.46 0.10
CA ILE A 365 5.66 7.45 0.09
C ILE A 365 5.17 6.04 0.37
N GLN A 366 4.08 5.93 1.12
CA GLN A 366 3.63 4.64 1.60
C GLN A 366 3.10 3.75 0.46
N GLN A 367 3.66 2.54 0.33
CA GLN A 367 3.15 1.56 -0.61
C GLN A 367 1.77 1.07 -0.15
N GLY A 368 0.73 1.33 -0.95
CA GLY A 368 -0.66 0.96 -0.66
C GLY A 368 -1.56 2.09 -0.19
N ALA A 369 -1.00 3.29 0.06
CA ALA A 369 -1.78 4.51 0.24
C ALA A 369 -2.40 4.96 -1.10
N LYS A 370 -3.54 5.65 -1.02
CA LYS A 370 -4.36 5.99 -2.20
C LYS A 370 -3.72 7.04 -3.10
N LEU A 371 -3.02 8.00 -2.48
CA LEU A 371 -2.41 9.12 -3.17
C LEU A 371 -1.01 8.78 -3.72
N SER A 372 -0.34 7.76 -3.16
CA SER A 372 1.07 7.43 -3.46
C SER A 372 1.33 7.19 -4.95
N THR A 373 0.43 6.52 -5.69
CA THR A 373 0.64 6.30 -7.13
C THR A 373 0.57 7.59 -7.93
N SER A 374 -0.32 8.51 -7.58
CA SER A 374 -0.46 9.80 -8.27
C SER A 374 0.77 10.67 -8.02
N LEU A 375 1.25 10.71 -6.77
CA LEU A 375 2.49 11.39 -6.43
C LEU A 375 3.69 10.77 -7.19
N TYR A 376 3.80 9.44 -7.20
CA TYR A 376 4.86 8.74 -7.97
C TYR A 376 4.82 9.07 -9.47
N LYS A 377 3.63 9.20 -10.06
CA LYS A 377 3.47 9.65 -11.45
C LYS A 377 3.98 11.07 -11.65
N CYS A 378 3.59 12.01 -10.80
CA CYS A 378 4.07 13.41 -10.89
C CYS A 378 5.59 13.47 -10.91
N TYR A 379 6.24 12.73 -10.02
CA TYR A 379 7.70 12.71 -9.94
C TYR A 379 8.35 12.16 -11.21
N ASN A 380 7.88 11.02 -11.71
CA ASN A 380 8.43 10.47 -12.93
C ASN A 380 8.08 11.28 -14.18
N ASN A 381 7.03 12.11 -14.14
CA ASN A 381 6.67 12.98 -15.25
C ASN A 381 7.81 13.93 -15.59
N ALA A 382 8.40 14.57 -14.58
CA ALA A 382 9.53 15.48 -14.78
C ALA A 382 10.75 14.80 -15.42
N ILE A 383 11.00 13.53 -15.07
CA ILE A 383 12.06 12.71 -15.68
C ILE A 383 11.73 12.47 -17.16
N LEU A 384 10.49 12.08 -17.47
CA LEU A 384 10.04 11.85 -18.84
C LEU A 384 10.03 13.14 -19.68
N ASP A 385 9.65 14.27 -19.09
CA ASP A 385 9.70 15.58 -19.75
C ASP A 385 11.14 15.94 -20.11
N SER A 386 12.08 15.71 -19.19
CA SER A 386 13.52 15.93 -19.45
C SER A 386 14.03 15.06 -20.61
N VAL A 387 13.60 13.80 -20.69
CA VAL A 387 13.96 12.90 -21.80
C VAL A 387 13.35 13.37 -23.12
N THR A 388 12.09 13.83 -23.08
CA THR A 388 11.39 14.33 -24.28
C THR A 388 12.01 15.64 -24.80
N GLU A 389 12.48 16.49 -23.89
CA GLU A 389 13.17 17.75 -24.23
C GLU A 389 14.60 17.52 -24.74
N SER A 390 15.26 16.43 -24.32
CA SER A 390 16.65 16.14 -24.71
C SER A 390 16.82 15.54 -26.12
N GLY A 391 15.73 15.10 -26.76
CA GLY A 391 15.75 14.48 -28.09
C GLY A 391 15.19 13.08 -28.11
#